data_AF-A0A0D6AC16-F1
#
_entry.id   AF-A0A0D6AC16-F1
#
_cell.length_a   1.000
_cell.length_b   1.000
_cell.length_c   1.000
_cell.angle_alpha   90.00
_cell.angle_beta   90.00
_cell.angle_gamma   90.00
#
_symmetry.space_group_name_H-M   'P 1'
#
loop_
_entity.id
_entity.type
_entity.pdbx_description
1 polymer ?
#
loop_
_entity_poly.entity_id
_entity_poly.type
_entity_poly.pdbx_seq_one_letter_code
_entity_poly.pdbx_strand_id
1 'polypeptide(L)'
;MANSRYGKTTKVRKNTAELADLVIRPIVTEKATYMMEENKYVFEVVKPATKPEIRAAIESLFEVKVVKVNTMNQPRKKRRVGQSIGYKAQYKKAIVTLAQGDSLQSTFFPDL
;
A
#
# COMPACT_ATOMS: atom_id res chain seq x y z
N MET A 1 -33.83 31.84 5.94
CA MET A 1 -33.79 30.42 5.53
C MET A 1 -32.33 30.00 5.39
N ALA A 2 -31.73 29.43 6.44
CA ALA A 2 -30.34 29.01 6.44
C ALA A 2 -30.24 27.53 6.05
N ASN A 3 -29.93 27.24 4.79
CA ASN A 3 -29.68 25.85 4.38
C ASN A 3 -28.25 25.47 4.77
N SER A 4 -28.12 24.67 5.83
CA SER A 4 -26.93 23.86 6.12
C SER A 4 -26.71 22.85 4.98
N ARG A 5 -26.09 23.30 3.87
CA ARG A 5 -25.81 22.51 2.66
C ARG A 5 -24.40 21.91 2.62
N TYR A 6 -23.67 21.88 3.73
CA TYR A 6 -22.40 21.18 3.80
C TYR A 6 -22.59 19.92 4.63
N GLY A 7 -22.72 18.79 3.93
CA GLY A 7 -22.89 17.47 4.52
C GLY A 7 -21.79 17.19 5.54
N LYS A 8 -22.22 16.69 6.70
CA LYS A 8 -21.36 16.17 7.76
C LYS A 8 -20.43 15.14 7.13
N THR A 9 -19.13 15.42 7.08
CA THR A 9 -18.09 14.47 6.68
C THR A 9 -17.92 13.46 7.81
N THR A 10 -18.83 12.50 7.88
CA THR A 10 -18.72 11.41 8.85
C THR A 10 -17.48 10.59 8.51
N LYS A 11 -16.35 10.85 9.20
CA LYS A 11 -15.18 9.97 9.16
C LYS A 11 -15.58 8.65 9.79
N VAL A 12 -16.00 7.69 8.97
CA VAL A 12 -16.20 6.31 9.40
C VAL A 12 -14.84 5.80 9.88
N ARG A 13 -14.73 5.41 11.15
CA ARG A 13 -13.53 4.76 11.68
C ARG A 13 -13.54 3.32 11.15
N LYS A 14 -12.56 2.97 10.32
CA LYS A 14 -12.38 1.59 9.85
C LYS A 14 -11.86 0.71 10.98
N ASN A 15 -12.34 -0.52 11.05
CA ASN A 15 -11.90 -1.50 12.05
C ASN A 15 -10.57 -2.13 11.64
N THR A 16 -9.83 -2.72 12.59
CA THR A 16 -8.49 -3.30 12.35
C THR A 16 -8.50 -4.37 11.25
N ALA A 17 -9.54 -5.20 11.16
CA ALA A 17 -9.70 -6.20 10.10
C ALA A 17 -9.78 -5.55 8.70
N GLU A 18 -10.50 -4.43 8.56
CA GLU A 18 -10.60 -3.71 7.28
C GLU A 18 -9.31 -3.01 6.87
N LEU A 19 -8.40 -2.75 7.83
CA LEU A 19 -7.08 -2.19 7.54
C LEU A 19 -6.14 -3.26 6.95
N ALA A 20 -6.25 -4.51 7.41
CA ALA A 20 -5.44 -5.62 6.91
C ALA A 20 -5.69 -5.85 5.41
N ASP A 21 -6.95 -5.79 4.98
CA ASP A 21 -7.36 -5.98 3.58
C ASP A 21 -6.81 -4.91 2.62
N LEU A 22 -6.25 -3.81 3.13
CA LEU A 22 -5.70 -2.74 2.29
C LEU A 22 -4.36 -3.12 1.65
N VAL A 23 -3.59 -4.00 2.30
CA VAL A 23 -2.26 -4.43 1.86
C VAL A 23 -2.37 -5.81 1.23
N ILE A 24 -2.11 -5.89 -0.07
CA ILE A 24 -2.37 -7.11 -0.84
C ILE A 24 -1.15 -8.03 -0.84
N ARG A 25 0.04 -7.49 -1.18
CA ARG A 25 1.29 -8.27 -1.28
C ARG A 25 2.53 -7.38 -1.36
N PRO A 26 3.72 -7.88 -0.97
CA PRO A 26 4.97 -7.22 -1.28
C PRO A 26 5.27 -7.26 -2.80
N ILE A 27 5.94 -6.23 -3.31
CA ILE A 27 6.41 -6.16 -4.69
C ILE A 27 7.92 -6.38 -4.70
N VAL A 28 8.34 -7.53 -5.21
CA VAL A 28 9.76 -7.87 -5.39
C VAL A 28 10.17 -7.55 -6.83
N THR A 29 11.17 -6.68 -6.96
CA THR A 29 11.83 -6.27 -8.20
C THR A 29 13.25 -5.85 -7.84
N GLU A 30 14.22 -5.87 -8.75
CA GLU A 30 15.60 -5.43 -8.48
C GLU A 30 15.66 -4.06 -7.77
N LYS A 31 14.87 -3.09 -8.27
CA LYS A 31 14.76 -1.77 -7.64
C LYS A 31 14.15 -1.81 -6.23
N ALA A 32 13.19 -2.70 -5.99
CA ALA A 32 12.62 -2.86 -4.66
C ALA A 32 13.64 -3.47 -3.69
N THR A 33 14.46 -4.41 -4.16
CA THR A 33 15.56 -4.97 -3.37
C THR A 33 16.58 -3.90 -3.00
N TYR A 34 17.00 -3.06 -3.95
CA TYR A 34 17.88 -1.91 -3.66
C TYR A 34 17.27 -0.96 -2.62
N MET A 35 15.95 -0.71 -2.70
CA MET A 35 15.25 0.10 -1.71
C MET A 35 15.21 -0.55 -0.31
N MET A 36 15.23 -1.88 -0.22
CA MET A 36 15.24 -2.57 1.08
C MET A 36 16.53 -2.30 1.86
N GLU A 37 17.67 -2.12 1.17
CA GLU A 37 18.93 -1.69 1.80
C GLU A 37 18.79 -0.33 2.51
N GLU A 38 17.86 0.51 2.06
CA GLU A 38 17.52 1.80 2.66
C GLU A 38 16.32 1.74 3.63
N ASN A 39 15.94 0.55 4.11
CA ASN A 39 14.74 0.31 4.94
C ASN A 39 13.42 0.78 4.28
N LYS A 40 13.34 0.67 2.95
CA LYS A 40 12.15 1.00 2.17
C LYS A 40 11.56 -0.25 1.52
N TYR A 41 10.32 -0.54 1.87
CA TYR A 41 9.60 -1.70 1.36
C TYR A 41 8.49 -1.28 0.42
N VAL A 42 8.26 -2.09 -0.61
CA VAL A 42 7.29 -1.79 -1.66
C VAL A 42 6.14 -2.77 -1.58
N PHE A 43 4.92 -2.24 -1.49
CA PHE A 43 3.70 -3.01 -1.39
C PHE A 43 2.73 -2.68 -2.53
N GLU A 44 1.98 -3.71 -2.94
CA GLU A 44 0.75 -3.56 -3.67
C GLU A 44 -0.39 -3.32 -2.67
N VAL A 45 -1.11 -2.22 -2.84
CA VAL A 45 -2.24 -1.85 -1.99
C VAL A 45 -3.48 -1.54 -2.82
N VAL A 46 -4.64 -1.65 -2.20
CA VAL A 46 -5.92 -1.33 -2.85
C VAL A 46 -5.96 0.15 -3.26
N LYS A 47 -6.57 0.44 -4.41
CA LYS A 47 -6.69 1.81 -4.93
C LYS A 47 -7.34 2.84 -4.00
N PRO A 48 -8.38 2.54 -3.21
CA PRO A 48 -8.97 3.54 -2.31
C PRO A 48 -8.12 3.81 -1.06
N ALA A 49 -7.10 3.00 -0.75
CA ALA A 49 -6.33 3.13 0.48
C ALA A 49 -5.60 4.48 0.57
N THR A 50 -5.79 5.18 1.68
CA THR A 50 -5.12 6.44 1.98
C THR A 50 -3.81 6.21 2.72
N LYS A 51 -2.89 7.19 2.70
CA LYS A 51 -1.57 7.04 3.36
C LYS A 51 -1.66 6.74 4.87
N PRO A 52 -2.54 7.39 5.66
CA PRO A 52 -2.67 7.08 7.09
C PRO A 52 -3.18 5.65 7.33
N GLU A 53 -4.09 5.16 6.49
CA GLU A 53 -4.60 3.80 6.60
C GLU A 53 -3.53 2.76 6.27
N ILE A 54 -2.75 2.98 5.22
CA ILE A 54 -1.62 2.11 4.85
C ILE A 54 -0.59 2.07 5.97
N ARG A 55 -0.31 3.23 6.61
CA ARG A 55 0.59 3.30 7.76
C ARG A 55 0.08 2.42 8.89
N ALA A 56 -1.16 2.63 9.33
CA ALA A 56 -1.75 1.89 10.43
C ALA A 56 -1.83 0.37 10.13
N ALA A 57 -2.15 0.00 8.90
CA ALA A 57 -2.18 -1.39 8.45
C ALA A 57 -0.81 -2.07 8.56
N ILE A 58 0.25 -1.44 8.04
CA ILE A 58 1.61 -2.01 8.09
C ILE A 58 2.13 -2.06 9.53
N GLU A 59 1.92 -0.98 10.32
CA GLU A 59 2.33 -0.95 11.73
C GLU A 59 1.62 -2.08 12.52
N SER A 60 0.36 -2.38 12.21
CA SER A 60 -0.41 -3.42 12.92
C SER A 60 -0.10 -4.84 12.44
N LEU A 61 0.14 -5.04 11.14
CA LEU A 61 0.38 -6.37 10.55
C LEU A 61 1.76 -6.93 10.87
N PHE A 62 2.75 -6.05 10.97
CA PHE A 62 4.15 -6.45 11.13
C PHE A 62 4.78 -5.97 12.43
N GLU A 63 4.01 -5.28 13.28
CA GLU A 63 4.48 -4.75 14.58
C GLU A 63 5.71 -3.84 14.47
N VAL A 64 5.85 -3.14 13.34
CA VAL A 64 6.97 -2.23 13.04
C VAL A 64 6.55 -0.77 13.14
N LYS A 65 7.52 0.14 13.25
CA LYS A 65 7.28 1.58 13.17
C LYS A 65 7.51 2.11 11.77
N VAL A 66 6.47 2.72 11.19
CA VAL A 66 6.56 3.37 9.87
C VAL A 66 6.90 4.84 10.03
N VAL A 67 7.93 5.33 9.32
CA VAL A 67 8.34 6.74 9.30
C VAL A 67 7.59 7.51 8.20
N LYS A 68 7.53 6.94 7.00
CA LYS A 68 7.02 7.63 5.81
C LYS A 68 6.31 6.68 4.86
N VAL A 69 5.24 7.18 4.22
CA VAL A 69 4.50 6.45 3.19
C VAL A 69 4.39 7.30 1.92
N ASN A 70 4.90 6.75 0.82
CA ASN A 70 4.80 7.30 -0.53
C ASN A 70 3.89 6.39 -1.36
N THR A 71 2.94 6.95 -2.09
CA THR A 71 1.98 6.16 -2.88
C THR A 71 1.91 6.66 -4.31
N MET A 72 1.76 5.75 -5.28
CA MET A 72 1.49 6.11 -6.67
C MET A 72 0.54 5.11 -7.34
N ASN A 73 -0.32 5.62 -8.22
CA ASN A 73 -1.18 4.78 -9.05
C ASN A 73 -0.45 4.43 -10.35
N GLN A 74 -0.35 3.14 -10.67
CA GLN A 74 0.31 2.72 -11.91
C GLN A 74 -0.56 3.00 -13.14
N PRO A 75 0.04 3.46 -14.27
CA PRO A 75 -0.70 3.67 -15.49
C PRO A 75 -1.29 2.35 -16.01
N ARG A 76 -2.43 2.45 -16.68
CA ARG A 76 -3.16 1.32 -17.24
C ARG A 76 -2.33 0.71 -18.38
N LYS A 77 -2.02 -0.58 -18.31
CA LYS A 77 -1.29 -1.29 -19.36
C LYS A 77 -2.26 -2.09 -20.23
N LYS A 78 -2.33 -1.75 -21.52
CA LYS A 78 -3.09 -2.51 -22.53
C LYS A 78 -2.49 -3.92 -22.65
N ARG A 79 -3.36 -4.91 -22.83
CA ARG A 79 -3.02 -6.30 -23.09
C ARG A 79 -3.96 -6.84 -24.16
N ARG A 80 -3.46 -7.67 -25.05
CA ARG A 80 -4.23 -8.32 -26.11
C ARG A 80 -4.19 -9.82 -25.89
N VAL A 81 -5.35 -10.46 -25.98
CA VAL A 81 -5.49 -11.92 -25.94
C VAL A 81 -6.29 -12.31 -27.18
N GLY A 82 -5.62 -12.92 -28.16
CA GLY A 82 -6.20 -13.20 -29.47
C GLY A 82 -6.71 -11.93 -30.17
N GLN A 83 -8.01 -11.89 -30.46
CA GLN A 83 -8.67 -10.74 -31.08
C GLN A 83 -9.12 -9.67 -30.08
N SER A 84 -9.22 -10.00 -28.78
CA SER A 84 -9.73 -9.07 -27.76
C SER A 84 -8.61 -8.20 -27.18
N ILE A 85 -8.89 -6.90 -27.06
CA ILE A 85 -8.02 -5.91 -26.41
C ILE A 85 -8.63 -5.56 -25.05
N GLY A 86 -7.86 -5.80 -23.99
CA GLY A 86 -8.22 -5.47 -22.61
C GLY A 86 -7.10 -4.72 -21.88
N TYR A 87 -7.23 -4.62 -20.57
CA TYR A 87 -6.27 -3.93 -19.71
C TYR A 87 -5.90 -4.82 -18.52
N LYS A 88 -4.64 -4.74 -18.10
CA LYS A 88 -4.21 -5.36 -16.84
C LYS A 88 -4.89 -4.66 -15.67
N ALA A 89 -5.27 -5.44 -14.65
CA ALA A 89 -5.72 -4.92 -13.38
C ALA A 89 -4.70 -3.91 -12.83
N GLN A 90 -5.21 -2.78 -12.35
CA GLN A 90 -4.39 -1.71 -11.79
C GLN A 90 -4.40 -1.82 -10.28
N TYR A 91 -3.24 -1.52 -9.71
CA TYR A 91 -3.04 -1.41 -8.28
C TYR A 91 -2.40 -0.07 -7.93
N LYS A 92 -2.48 0.28 -6.65
CA LYS A 92 -1.70 1.39 -6.09
C LYS A 92 -0.42 0.80 -5.51
N LYS A 93 0.72 1.40 -5.85
CA LYS A 93 2.00 1.06 -5.26
C LYS A 93 2.22 1.93 -4.03
N ALA A 94 2.53 1.31 -2.90
CA ALA A 94 2.98 1.99 -1.70
C ALA A 94 4.47 1.70 -1.47
N ILE A 95 5.26 2.73 -1.20
CA ILE A 95 6.64 2.64 -0.74
C ILE A 95 6.62 3.12 0.71
N VAL A 96 7.00 2.24 1.62
CA VAL A 96 6.91 2.44 3.06
C VAL A 96 8.33 2.46 3.61
N THR A 97 8.69 3.53 4.29
CA THR A 97 9.97 3.68 4.99
C THR A 97 9.76 3.34 6.46
N LEU A 98 10.52 2.39 6.97
CA LEU A 98 10.48 1.99 8.37
C LEU A 98 11.45 2.80 9.22
N ALA A 99 11.29 2.72 10.55
CA ALA A 99 12.24 3.29 11.50
C ALA A 99 13.56 2.50 11.48
N GLN A 100 14.64 3.15 11.88
CA GLN A 100 15.92 2.46 12.05
C GLN A 100 15.79 1.40 13.15
N GLY A 101 16.15 0.16 12.85
CA GLY A 101 16.04 -0.98 13.76
C GLY A 101 14.91 -1.95 13.41
N ASP A 102 13.88 -1.50 12.68
CA ASP A 102 12.83 -2.38 12.18
C ASP A 102 13.17 -2.90 10.79
N SER A 103 13.02 -4.21 10.59
CA SER A 103 13.23 -4.86 9.30
C SER A 103 12.15 -5.89 9.05
N LEU A 104 11.68 -5.94 7.79
CA LEU A 104 10.76 -6.97 7.31
C LEU A 104 11.49 -8.05 6.50
N GLN A 105 12.83 -8.01 6.49
CA GLN A 105 13.62 -8.89 5.63
C GLN A 105 13.49 -10.36 6.05
N SER A 106 13.57 -10.65 7.35
CA SER A 106 13.37 -12.02 7.87
C SER A 106 11.97 -12.56 7.60
N THR A 107 10.95 -11.71 7.63
CA THR A 107 9.56 -12.10 7.35
C THR A 107 9.35 -12.46 5.88
N PHE A 108 10.01 -11.77 4.96
CA PHE A 108 9.82 -11.97 3.52
C PHE A 108 10.86 -12.90 2.88
N PHE A 109 12.02 -13.04 3.49
CA PHE A 109 13.14 -13.85 3.01
C PHE A 109 13.75 -14.64 4.18
N PRO A 110 13.08 -15.72 4.62
CA PRO A 110 13.54 -16.50 5.76
C PRO A 110 14.82 -17.31 5.48
N ASP A 111 15.13 -17.57 4.20
CA ASP A 111 16.23 -18.43 3.77
C ASP A 111 17.52 -17.66 3.37
N LEU A 112 17.54 -16.33 3.55
CA LEU A 112 18.70 -15.45 3.33
C LEU A 112 19.29 -14.98 4.65
#